data_AF-A0A1X1QUE0-F1
#
_entry.id   AF-A0A1X1QUE0-F1
#
_cell.length_a   1.000
_cell.length_b   1.000
_cell.length_c   1.000
_cell.angle_alpha   90.00
_cell.angle_beta   90.00
_cell.angle_gamma   90.00
#
_symmetry.space_group_name_H-M   'P 1'
#
loop_
_entity.id
_entity.type
_entity.pdbx_description
1 polymer ?
#
loop_
_entity_poly.entity_id
_entity_poly.type
_entity_poly.pdbx_seq_one_letter_code
_entity_poly.pdbx_strand_id
1 'polypeptide(L)'
;MVDAAIVMIDNLHKQLASAEPGQRLTRQDIIIQAMQQVGPSIFFSLVIITLAFVPVFALEGTEGRLFSPLAYTKTYAMGFAALLAITLTPALAVLLIRGKIRGQQSGLNKLLIRIYQPIVRLALRFRFWVVCLAILALIVTIPVFLKLGNEFMPPLNEGSILYMPTSAENPGNGALAK
;
A
#
# COMPACT_ATOMS: atom_id res chain seq x y z
N MET A 1 2.19 -2.23 -5.98
CA MET A 1 2.04 -1.93 -7.42
C MET A 1 0.95 -2.75 -8.06
N VAL A 2 0.90 -4.07 -7.80
CA VAL A 2 -0.12 -4.98 -8.38
C VAL A 2 -1.55 -4.57 -8.03
N ASP A 3 -1.77 -3.87 -6.91
CA ASP A 3 -3.08 -3.32 -6.51
C ASP A 3 -3.77 -2.52 -7.63
N ALA A 4 -3.03 -1.68 -8.35
CA ALA A 4 -3.54 -0.95 -9.50
C ALA A 4 -4.11 -1.87 -10.58
N ALA A 5 -3.40 -2.94 -10.92
CA ALA A 5 -3.86 -3.93 -11.89
C ALA A 5 -5.07 -4.72 -11.36
N ILE A 6 -5.07 -5.08 -10.07
CA ILE A 6 -6.19 -5.81 -9.45
C ILE A 6 -7.46 -4.97 -9.47
N VAL A 7 -7.40 -3.71 -9.05
CA VAL A 7 -8.54 -2.78 -9.05
C VAL A 7 -9.08 -2.60 -10.47
N MET A 8 -8.18 -2.43 -11.45
CA MET A 8 -8.55 -2.29 -12.85
C MET A 8 -9.27 -3.54 -13.39
N ILE A 9 -8.71 -4.74 -13.13
CA ILE A 9 -9.29 -6.01 -13.56
C ILE A 9 -10.62 -6.30 -12.85
N ASP A 10 -10.76 -5.98 -11.57
CA ASP A 10 -12.01 -6.17 -10.82
C ASP A 10 -13.12 -5.24 -11.34
N ASN A 11 -12.80 -3.97 -11.62
CA ASN A 11 -13.75 -3.05 -12.24
C ASN A 11 -14.24 -3.57 -13.60
N LEU A 12 -13.32 -4.07 -14.42
CA LEU A 12 -13.64 -4.66 -15.72
C LEU A 12 -14.51 -5.91 -15.59
N HIS A 13 -14.21 -6.79 -14.63
CA HIS A 13 -15.04 -7.97 -14.37
C HIS A 13 -16.44 -7.58 -13.92
N LYS A 14 -16.58 -6.55 -13.07
CA LYS A 14 -17.87 -6.01 -12.65
C LYS A 14 -18.65 -5.40 -13.82
N GLN A 15 -17.99 -4.64 -14.68
CA GLN A 15 -18.63 -4.02 -15.85
C GLN A 15 -19.07 -5.07 -16.87
N LEU A 16 -18.24 -6.07 -17.15
CA LEU A 16 -18.57 -7.18 -18.06
C LEU A 16 -19.66 -8.11 -17.49
N ALA A 17 -19.72 -8.29 -16.17
CA ALA A 17 -20.78 -9.05 -15.52
C ALA A 17 -22.13 -8.33 -15.50
N SER A 18 -22.11 -6.99 -15.54
CA SER A 18 -23.31 -6.14 -15.53
C SER A 18 -23.82 -5.82 -16.95
N ALA A 19 -23.07 -6.19 -17.99
CA ALA A 19 -23.47 -6.02 -19.37
C ALA A 19 -24.59 -7.01 -19.75
N GLU A 20 -25.77 -6.48 -20.08
CA GLU A 20 -26.94 -7.29 -20.44
C GLU A 20 -26.84 -7.87 -21.86
N PRO A 21 -27.40 -9.07 -22.11
CA PRO A 21 -27.52 -9.63 -23.45
C PRO A 21 -28.50 -8.80 -24.29
N GLY A 22 -27.99 -7.79 -24.98
CA GLY A 22 -28.77 -6.85 -25.80
C GLY A 22 -28.10 -5.47 -26.00
N GLN A 23 -27.02 -5.19 -25.27
CA GLN A 23 -26.27 -3.95 -25.44
C GLN A 23 -25.57 -3.89 -26.81
N ARG A 24 -25.76 -2.79 -27.53
CA ARG A 24 -25.15 -2.50 -28.85
C ARG A 24 -23.63 -2.30 -28.82
N LEU A 25 -23.01 -2.33 -27.65
CA LEU A 25 -21.58 -2.09 -27.47
C LEU A 25 -20.81 -3.39 -27.69
N THR A 26 -19.73 -3.31 -28.47
CA THR A 26 -18.81 -4.43 -28.63
C THR A 26 -18.13 -4.67 -27.27
N ARG A 27 -17.81 -5.92 -26.94
CA ARG A 27 -17.08 -6.24 -25.70
C ARG A 27 -15.82 -5.40 -25.51
N GLN A 28 -15.11 -5.11 -26.61
CA GLN A 28 -13.94 -4.25 -26.62
C GLN A 28 -14.27 -2.84 -26.15
N ASP A 29 -15.40 -2.27 -26.58
CA ASP A 29 -15.86 -0.94 -26.16
C ASP A 29 -16.16 -0.92 -24.66
N ILE A 30 -16.81 -1.97 -24.14
CA ILE A 30 -17.10 -2.10 -22.69
C ILE A 30 -15.80 -2.19 -21.89
N ILE A 31 -14.83 -2.98 -22.35
CA ILE A 31 -13.51 -3.08 -21.74
C ILE A 31 -12.83 -1.71 -21.74
N ILE A 32 -12.74 -1.05 -22.89
CA ILE A 32 -12.07 0.25 -23.04
C ILE A 32 -12.75 1.30 -22.13
N GLN A 33 -14.08 1.38 -22.11
CA GLN A 33 -14.81 2.31 -21.23
C GLN A 33 -14.57 2.01 -19.74
N ALA A 34 -14.59 0.74 -19.34
CA ALA A 34 -14.31 0.34 -17.95
C ALA A 34 -12.88 0.71 -17.53
N MET A 35 -11.91 0.58 -18.44
CA MET A 35 -10.52 0.99 -18.21
C MET A 35 -10.39 2.51 -18.14
N GLN A 36 -11.05 3.26 -19.03
CA GLN A 36 -11.01 4.72 -19.06
C GLN A 36 -11.65 5.35 -17.82
N GLN A 37 -12.67 4.72 -17.24
CA GLN A 37 -13.33 5.22 -16.03
C GLN A 37 -12.41 5.25 -14.81
N VAL A 38 -11.56 4.23 -14.63
CA VAL A 38 -10.75 4.06 -13.42
C VAL A 38 -9.26 4.36 -13.66
N GLY A 39 -8.80 4.34 -14.92
CA GLY A 39 -7.43 4.59 -15.32
C GLY A 39 -6.83 5.88 -14.75
N PRO A 40 -7.46 7.06 -14.94
CA PRO A 40 -6.95 8.32 -14.38
C PRO A 40 -6.83 8.28 -12.85
N SER A 41 -7.83 7.73 -12.16
CA SER A 41 -7.83 7.63 -10.69
C SER A 41 -6.66 6.79 -10.17
N ILE A 42 -6.39 5.66 -10.81
CA ILE A 42 -5.28 4.77 -10.44
C ILE A 42 -3.94 5.43 -10.73
N PHE A 43 -3.79 6.08 -11.89
CA PHE A 43 -2.57 6.78 -12.24
C PHE A 43 -2.25 7.90 -11.26
N PHE A 44 -3.22 8.78 -10.95
CA PHE A 44 -3.02 9.83 -9.96
C PHE A 44 -2.71 9.28 -8.58
N SER A 45 -3.38 8.19 -8.16
CA SER A 45 -3.07 7.51 -6.90
C SER A 45 -1.60 7.03 -6.85
N LEU A 46 -1.12 6.38 -7.91
CA LEU A 46 0.28 5.92 -7.98
C LEU A 46 1.28 7.07 -7.97
N VAL A 47 0.99 8.16 -8.68
CA VAL A 47 1.81 9.38 -8.67
C VAL A 47 1.85 10.00 -7.27
N ILE A 48 0.70 10.12 -6.59
CA ILE A 48 0.62 10.64 -5.23
C ILE A 48 1.42 9.77 -4.25
N ILE A 49 1.31 8.44 -4.33
CA ILE A 49 2.07 7.54 -3.45
C ILE A 49 3.58 7.67 -3.71
N THR A 50 3.97 7.87 -4.98
CA THR A 50 5.38 8.12 -5.36
C THR A 50 5.87 9.44 -4.76
N LEU A 51 5.10 10.50 -4.91
CA LEU A 51 5.41 11.83 -4.38
C LEU A 51 5.47 11.85 -2.84
N ALA A 52 4.60 11.08 -2.17
CA ALA A 52 4.61 10.95 -0.72
C ALA A 52 5.91 10.32 -0.17
N PHE A 53 6.70 9.66 -1.01
CA PHE A 53 7.99 9.09 -0.65
C PHE A 53 9.18 10.02 -0.94
N VAL A 54 8.99 11.13 -1.66
CA VAL A 54 10.05 12.11 -1.94
C VAL A 54 10.75 12.63 -0.68
N PRO A 55 10.05 12.92 0.44
CA PRO A 55 10.70 13.40 1.66
C PRO A 55 11.74 12.42 2.23
N VAL A 56 11.66 11.12 1.93
CA VAL A 56 12.62 10.12 2.41
C VAL A 56 14.03 10.37 1.84
N PHE A 57 14.13 10.99 0.66
CA PHE A 57 15.43 11.35 0.07
C PHE A 57 16.12 12.53 0.78
N ALA A 58 15.41 13.24 1.66
CA ALA A 58 15.99 14.29 2.49
C ALA A 58 16.68 13.75 3.76
N LEU A 59 16.65 12.44 4.02
CA LEU A 59 17.36 11.82 5.14
C LEU A 59 18.87 11.78 4.86
N GLU A 60 19.66 12.37 5.76
CA GLU A 60 21.12 12.39 5.68
C GLU A 60 21.76 11.30 6.58
N GLY A 61 23.08 11.10 6.46
CA GLY A 61 23.86 10.26 7.36
C GLY A 61 23.81 8.75 7.07
N THR A 62 23.89 7.94 8.12
CA THR A 62 23.83 6.46 8.04
C THR A 62 22.41 5.96 7.79
N GLU A 63 21.39 6.63 8.34
CA GLU A 63 19.97 6.34 8.07
C GLU A 63 19.65 6.50 6.58
N GLY A 64 20.07 7.63 5.99
CA GLY A 64 19.87 7.91 4.57
C GLY A 64 20.51 6.84 3.67
N ARG A 65 21.69 6.32 4.02
CA ARG A 65 22.36 5.26 3.23
C ARG A 65 21.62 3.92 3.28
N LEU A 66 20.98 3.60 4.40
CA LEU A 66 20.19 2.39 4.55
C LEU A 66 18.83 2.52 3.84
N PHE A 67 18.19 3.69 3.90
CA PHE A 67 16.85 3.91 3.36
C PHE A 67 16.83 4.40 1.90
N SER A 68 17.88 5.04 1.40
CA SER A 68 17.93 5.55 0.01
C SER A 68 17.75 4.43 -1.02
N PRO A 69 18.44 3.28 -0.96
CA PRO A 69 18.23 2.19 -1.92
C PRO A 69 16.80 1.64 -1.90
N LEU A 70 16.18 1.56 -0.72
CA LEU A 70 14.78 1.15 -0.54
C LEU A 70 13.81 2.19 -1.13
N ALA A 71 14.10 3.47 -0.98
CA ALA A 71 13.31 4.55 -1.54
C ALA A 71 13.42 4.60 -3.08
N TYR A 72 14.61 4.43 -3.65
CA TYR A 72 14.82 4.40 -5.11
C TYR A 72 14.07 3.24 -5.77
N THR A 73 14.25 2.02 -5.24
CA THR A 73 13.57 0.84 -5.80
C THR A 73 12.05 0.99 -5.77
N LYS A 74 11.49 1.50 -4.67
CA LYS A 74 10.06 1.79 -4.59
C LYS A 74 9.62 2.87 -5.57
N THR A 75 10.33 3.99 -5.63
CA THR A 75 9.99 5.14 -6.47
C THR A 75 10.02 4.77 -7.95
N TYR A 76 11.08 4.09 -8.41
CA TYR A 76 11.17 3.64 -9.80
C TYR A 76 10.12 2.59 -10.13
N ALA A 77 9.90 1.60 -9.26
CA ALA A 77 8.83 0.63 -9.45
C ALA A 77 7.48 1.35 -9.58
N MET A 78 7.18 2.28 -8.67
CA MET A 78 5.94 3.08 -8.67
C MET A 78 5.73 3.94 -9.90
N GLY A 79 6.78 4.65 -10.33
CA GLY A 79 6.75 5.41 -11.58
C GLY A 79 6.49 4.52 -12.79
N PHE A 80 7.21 3.39 -12.90
CA PHE A 80 7.02 2.46 -14.02
C PHE A 80 5.62 1.86 -14.05
N ALA A 81 5.07 1.36 -12.93
CA ALA A 81 3.73 0.79 -13.02
C ALA A 81 2.61 1.83 -13.11
N ALA A 82 2.84 3.11 -12.79
CA ALA A 82 1.91 4.17 -13.17
C ALA A 82 1.79 4.26 -14.70
N LEU A 83 2.92 4.23 -15.41
CA LEU A 83 2.93 4.19 -16.88
C LEU A 83 2.30 2.91 -17.42
N LEU A 84 2.66 1.74 -16.87
CA LEU A 84 2.11 0.46 -17.31
C LEU A 84 0.61 0.31 -16.98
N ALA A 85 0.10 0.99 -15.95
CA ALA A 85 -1.33 0.94 -15.59
C ALA A 85 -2.21 1.59 -16.67
N ILE A 86 -1.74 2.66 -17.34
CA ILE A 86 -2.48 3.30 -18.43
C ILE A 86 -2.19 2.64 -19.79
N THR A 87 -0.97 2.14 -20.00
CA THR A 87 -0.54 1.66 -21.32
C THR A 87 -0.70 0.15 -21.47
N LEU A 88 0.11 -0.62 -20.74
CA LEU A 88 0.22 -2.06 -20.89
C LEU A 88 -0.99 -2.81 -20.32
N THR A 89 -1.53 -2.34 -19.19
CA THR A 89 -2.62 -3.04 -18.48
C THR A 89 -3.90 -3.10 -19.32
N PRO A 90 -4.38 -2.01 -19.94
CA PRO A 90 -5.53 -2.06 -20.83
C PRO A 90 -5.27 -2.89 -22.09
N ALA A 91 -4.05 -2.80 -22.66
CA ALA A 91 -3.67 -3.59 -23.84
C ALA A 91 -3.71 -5.10 -23.55
N LEU A 92 -3.15 -5.52 -22.40
CA LEU A 92 -3.19 -6.91 -21.96
C LEU A 92 -4.61 -7.36 -21.60
N ALA A 93 -5.42 -6.48 -20.99
CA ALA A 93 -6.80 -6.79 -20.67
C ALA A 93 -7.62 -7.12 -21.94
N VAL A 94 -7.47 -6.34 -23.02
CA VAL A 94 -8.16 -6.61 -24.29
C VAL A 94 -7.68 -7.91 -24.94
N LEU A 95 -6.39 -8.22 -24.86
CA LEU A 95 -5.81 -9.39 -25.53
C LEU A 95 -6.12 -10.71 -24.79
N LEU A 96 -5.99 -10.70 -23.46
CA LEU A 96 -6.00 -11.89 -22.62
C LEU A 96 -7.39 -12.24 -22.07
N ILE A 97 -8.27 -11.25 -21.89
CA ILE A 97 -9.59 -11.47 -21.30
C ILE A 97 -10.56 -11.97 -22.36
N ARG A 98 -10.72 -13.29 -22.40
CA ARG A 98 -11.63 -14.00 -23.31
C ARG A 98 -12.64 -14.84 -22.54
N GLY A 99 -13.81 -15.11 -23.13
CA GLY A 99 -14.83 -16.00 -22.57
C GLY A 99 -15.99 -15.31 -21.83
N LYS A 100 -17.06 -16.07 -21.52
CA LYS A 100 -18.23 -15.58 -20.79
C LYS A 100 -17.91 -15.43 -19.30
N ILE A 101 -17.75 -14.19 -18.83
CA ILE A 101 -17.59 -13.91 -17.41
C ILE A 101 -18.97 -14.09 -16.78
N ARG A 102 -19.21 -15.25 -16.16
CA ARG A 102 -20.35 -15.45 -15.27
C ARG A 102 -20.17 -14.47 -14.12
N GLY A 103 -21.19 -13.65 -13.84
CA GLY A 103 -21.13 -12.68 -12.75
C GLY A 103 -20.63 -13.33 -11.47
N GLN A 104 -19.75 -12.62 -10.74
CA GLN A 104 -19.08 -13.06 -9.52
C GLN A 104 -20.10 -13.47 -8.44
N GLN A 105 -20.68 -14.65 -8.57
CA GLN A 105 -21.64 -15.22 -7.64
C GLN A 105 -21.07 -16.49 -7.00
N SER A 106 -19.76 -16.49 -6.73
CA SER A 106 -19.17 -17.48 -5.82
C SER A 106 -19.87 -17.35 -4.46
N GLY A 107 -20.24 -18.49 -3.86
CA GLY A 107 -20.94 -18.52 -2.56
C GLY A 107 -20.18 -17.74 -1.48
N LEU A 108 -18.85 -17.73 -1.55
CA LEU A 108 -17.98 -16.96 -0.65
C LEU A 108 -18.16 -15.45 -0.81
N ASN A 109 -18.22 -14.93 -2.04
CA ASN A 109 -18.41 -13.50 -2.27
C ASN A 109 -19.78 -13.05 -1.74
N LYS A 110 -20.83 -13.84 -1.98
CA LYS A 110 -22.16 -13.58 -1.42
C LYS A 110 -22.16 -13.58 0.11
N LEU A 111 -21.46 -14.52 0.74
CA LEU A 111 -21.33 -14.58 2.20
C LEU A 111 -20.63 -13.35 2.75
N LEU A 112 -19.49 -12.96 2.16
CA LEU A 112 -18.75 -11.75 2.54
C LEU A 112 -19.62 -10.50 2.42
N ILE A 113 -20.33 -10.32 1.30
CA ILE A 113 -21.24 -9.20 1.09
C ILE A 113 -22.38 -9.24 2.13
N ARG A 114 -22.91 -10.42 2.45
CA ARG A 114 -24.00 -10.57 3.42
C ARG A 114 -23.58 -10.22 4.85
N ILE A 115 -22.32 -10.45 5.22
CA ILE A 115 -21.75 -10.06 6.51
C ILE A 115 -21.38 -8.57 6.51
N TYR A 116 -20.83 -8.06 5.40
CA TYR A 116 -20.42 -6.66 5.26
C TYR A 116 -21.61 -5.68 5.29
N GLN A 117 -22.69 -5.98 4.57
CA GLN A 117 -23.88 -5.11 4.48
C GLN A 117 -24.52 -4.72 5.84
N PRO A 118 -24.78 -5.64 6.79
CA PRO A 118 -25.34 -5.26 8.09
C PRO A 118 -24.38 -4.39 8.91
N ILE A 119 -23.07 -4.66 8.85
CA ILE A 119 -22.05 -3.85 9.56
C ILE A 119 -22.07 -2.42 9.05
N VAL A 120 -22.08 -2.23 7.72
CA VAL A 120 -22.15 -0.88 7.11
C VAL A 120 -23.46 -0.18 7.46
N ARG A 121 -24.60 -0.88 7.43
CA ARG A 121 -25.89 -0.30 7.83
C ARG A 121 -25.90 0.13 9.29
N LEU A 122 -25.30 -0.66 10.18
CA LEU A 122 -25.15 -0.30 11.58
C LEU A 122 -24.25 0.93 11.76
N ALA A 123 -23.12 0.97 11.05
CA ALA A 123 -22.19 2.09 11.06
C ALA A 123 -22.84 3.39 10.57
N LEU A 124 -23.66 3.32 9.50
CA LEU A 124 -24.39 4.48 8.98
C LEU A 124 -25.53 4.92 9.89
N ARG A 125 -26.23 3.99 10.55
CA ARG A 125 -27.30 4.30 11.52
C ARG A 125 -26.76 5.05 12.74
N PHE A 126 -25.59 4.67 13.23
CA PHE A 126 -24.94 5.26 14.40
C PHE A 126 -23.74 6.13 14.01
N ARG A 127 -23.84 6.92 12.93
CA ARG A 127 -22.71 7.70 12.37
C ARG A 127 -21.96 8.54 13.40
N PHE A 128 -22.67 9.16 14.34
CA PHE A 128 -22.07 9.96 15.40
C PHE A 128 -21.23 9.11 16.35
N TRP A 129 -21.73 7.93 16.75
CA TRP A 129 -20.98 7.00 17.59
C TRP A 129 -19.74 6.44 16.88
N VAL A 130 -19.83 6.17 15.57
CA VAL A 130 -18.67 5.71 14.79
C VAL A 130 -17.57 6.77 14.77
N VAL A 131 -17.93 8.04 14.55
CA VAL A 131 -16.97 9.15 14.58
C VAL A 131 -16.40 9.34 15.99
N CYS A 132 -17.25 9.34 17.02
CA CYS A 132 -16.78 9.42 18.41
C CYS A 132 -15.82 8.27 18.76
N LEU A 133 -16.12 7.04 18.34
CA LEU A 133 -15.28 5.88 18.55
C LEU A 133 -13.93 6.01 17.80
N ALA A 134 -13.94 6.52 16.57
CA ALA A 134 -12.72 6.76 15.80
C ALA A 134 -11.83 7.83 16.46
N ILE A 135 -12.42 8.92 16.95
CA ILE A 135 -11.71 9.97 17.69
C ILE A 135 -11.19 9.41 19.02
N LEU A 136 -12.00 8.64 19.75
CA LEU A 136 -11.58 8.00 20.98
C LEU A 136 -10.41 7.04 20.74
N ALA A 137 -10.45 6.24 19.68
CA ALA A 137 -9.36 5.34 19.30
C ALA A 137 -8.07 6.11 18.98
N LEU A 138 -8.18 7.26 18.31
CA LEU A 138 -7.05 8.16 18.08
C LEU A 138 -6.46 8.67 19.41
N ILE A 139 -7.31 9.15 20.32
CA ILE A 139 -6.88 9.67 21.64
C ILE A 139 -6.22 8.56 22.46
N VAL A 140 -6.77 7.36 22.46
CA VAL A 140 -6.22 6.18 23.16
C VAL A 140 -4.87 5.75 22.57
N THR A 141 -4.60 6.04 21.30
CA THR A 141 -3.30 5.72 20.68
C THR A 141 -2.17 6.61 21.21
N ILE A 142 -2.47 7.84 21.66
CA ILE A 142 -1.48 8.80 22.18
C ILE A 142 -0.68 8.26 23.37
N PRO A 143 -1.28 7.78 24.48
CA PRO A 143 -0.51 7.26 25.60
C PRO A 143 0.26 5.99 25.27
N VAL A 144 -0.17 5.20 24.28
CA VAL A 144 0.59 4.04 23.78
C VAL A 144 1.84 4.53 23.04
N PHE A 145 1.67 5.49 22.13
CA PHE A 145 2.77 6.09 21.37
C PHE A 145 3.84 6.71 22.28
N LEU A 146 3.43 7.41 23.35
CA LEU A 146 4.37 8.00 24.31
C LEU A 146 5.16 6.98 25.14
N LYS A 147 4.70 5.71 25.19
CA LYS A 147 5.41 4.62 25.87
C LYS A 147 6.39 3.89 24.97
N LEU A 148 6.39 4.12 23.66
CA LEU A 148 7.37 3.54 22.75
C LEU A 148 8.73 4.19 23.02
N GLY A 149 9.75 3.37 23.24
CA GLY A 149 11.14 3.82 23.28
C GLY A 149 11.59 4.26 21.89
N ASN A 150 12.52 5.21 21.84
CA ASN A 150 13.18 5.61 20.60
C ASN A 150 14.47 4.81 20.44
N GLU A 151 14.48 3.86 19.51
CA GLU A 151 15.70 3.20 19.04
C GLU A 151 15.97 3.60 17.59
N PHE A 152 17.23 3.91 17.28
CA PHE A 152 17.64 4.39 15.95
C PHE A 152 17.46 3.31 14.86
N MET A 153 17.79 2.05 15.18
CA MET A 153 17.56 0.88 14.32
C MET A 153 17.48 -0.39 15.18
N PRO A 154 16.67 -1.39 14.81
CA PRO A 154 16.63 -2.65 15.54
C PRO A 154 18.02 -3.32 15.49
N PRO A 155 18.44 -4.01 16.55
CA PRO A 155 19.73 -4.70 16.56
C PRO A 155 19.79 -5.72 15.42
N LEU A 156 20.77 -5.55 14.52
CA LEU A 156 20.98 -6.50 13.44
C LEU A 156 21.61 -7.78 14.02
N ASN A 157 20.94 -8.90 13.78
CA ASN A 157 21.50 -10.21 14.10
C ASN A 157 22.38 -10.69 12.95
N GLU A 158 23.68 -10.45 13.09
CA GLU A 158 24.70 -10.87 12.11
C GLU A 158 25.18 -12.32 12.33
N GLY A 159 24.56 -13.06 13.26
CA GLY A 159 24.91 -14.45 13.57
C GLY A 159 26.27 -14.64 14.26
N SER A 160 26.96 -13.54 14.60
CA SER A 160 28.22 -13.54 15.35
C SER A 160 28.11 -12.60 16.55
N ILE A 161 28.81 -12.93 17.63
CA ILE A 161 28.86 -12.11 18.85
C ILE A 161 30.20 -11.40 18.88
N LEU A 162 30.16 -10.08 18.80
CA LEU A 162 31.34 -9.24 18.91
C LEU A 162 31.63 -8.95 20.38
N TYR A 163 32.58 -9.68 20.97
CA TYR A 163 33.04 -9.43 22.33
C TYR A 163 34.14 -8.37 22.31
N MET A 164 33.82 -7.15 22.74
CA MET A 164 34.77 -6.03 22.87
C MET A 164 35.03 -5.72 24.34
N PRO A 165 35.96 -6.44 25.00
CA PRO A 165 36.34 -6.12 26.37
C PRO A 165 37.19 -4.84 26.35
N THR A 166 36.69 -3.79 27.00
CA THR A 166 37.49 -2.60 27.28
C THR A 166 38.25 -2.80 28.58
N SER A 167 39.57 -2.62 28.58
CA SER A 167 40.36 -2.57 29.81
C SER A 167 39.99 -1.32 30.60
N ALA A 168 39.61 -1.47 31.87
CA ALA A 168 39.57 -0.33 32.78
C ALA A 168 40.97 0.29 32.80
N GLU A 169 41.04 1.56 32.42
CA GLU A 169 42.18 2.43 32.66
C GLU A 169 42.67 2.22 34.09
N ASN A 170 43.90 1.73 34.20
CA ASN A 170 44.58 1.50 35.46
C ASN A 170 44.63 2.83 36.23
N PRO A 171 44.07 2.96 37.45
CA PRO A 171 44.09 4.21 38.22
C PRO A 171 45.50 4.67 38.68
N GLY A 172 46.57 4.08 38.15
CA GLY A 172 47.94 4.20 38.64
C GLY A 172 48.93 5.01 37.78
N ASN A 173 48.63 5.38 36.52
CA ASN A 173 49.64 6.04 35.65
C ASN A 173 49.17 7.40 35.09
N GLY A 174 48.72 8.27 36.00
CA GLY A 174 48.58 9.71 35.78
C GLY A 174 49.85 10.53 36.05
N ALA A 175 51.03 9.90 36.06
CA ALA A 175 52.31 10.57 36.15
C ALA A 175 53.18 10.10 34.97
N LEU A 176 53.76 11.05 34.23
CA LEU A 176 54.59 10.89 33.02
C LEU A 176 53.87 11.07 31.67
N ALA A 177 53.24 12.23 31.50
CA ALA A 177 53.35 12.99 30.24
C ALA A 177 53.18 14.48 30.55
N LYS A 178 54.31 15.16 30.79
CA LYS A 178 54.47 16.58 30.50
C LYS A 178 54.61 16.76 28.99
#